data_AF-A0A1U8HG29-F1
#
_entry.id   AF-A0A1U8HG29-F1
#
_cell.length_a   1.000
_cell.length_b   1.000
_cell.length_c   1.000
_cell.angle_alpha   90.00
_cell.angle_beta   90.00
_cell.angle_gamma   90.00
#
_symmetry.space_group_name_H-M   'P 1'
#
loop_
_entity.id
_entity.type
_entity.pdbx_description
1 polymer ?
#
loop_
_entity_poly.entity_id
_entity_poly.type
_entity_poly.pdbx_seq_one_letter_code
_entity_poly.pdbx_strand_id
1 'polypeptide(L)'
;MSTSIFLLWLVSIPLTIHATTNPHPPQGFLLNCGGGKLEQDSLTYLPDDKFIHTGNKTEIKQQGIVPLLSSVRYFPDLVEEKFCYQLPVNKGRKLLVKTIYYYGGFDGGTVPPVFDQIIDGTKWNIDTSKDYKDGGSSYYELVMVAHNKVLSVCFARNEHTTSDPFISAIEVLYLDDSLYNTTDFAKYALVTLARHSFGSHDTIIFPDDKFNRRWDEFVDINPVVTSHVPVTPTTFWNMPPAQVFENSVTASRGKSLVVNWPKFMLPKTYYYIALYFQDNRTPSPYSWRVFDVLVNGVMFFKNLNVTTSGVTVYSTAWPLEGNTTITMAPAINSPVGPIIAAGELFQLLPLAGITLTRDVAVMEDLRESFDKEPRDWHGDPCLPTDKSWTGVECSSGTNPRITSLNLTNVGITGSLPPSISRLTALSHLWLGSNKLTGEIPDLSSLQSLETLHLEDNQLQGPIPESLGKLPKLREVFLQNNHLKGSIPGSLKNKNGINLKVSPGNEVSS
;
A
#
# COMPACT_ATOMS: atom_id res chain seq x y z
N MET A 1 -19.12 83.61 16.67
CA MET A 1 -18.48 82.68 17.62
C MET A 1 -18.51 81.29 17.01
N SER A 2 -17.37 80.61 17.08
CA SER A 2 -17.07 79.29 16.52
C SER A 2 -18.11 78.22 16.87
N THR A 3 -18.40 77.32 15.94
CA THR A 3 -18.55 75.88 16.22
C THR A 3 -18.40 75.10 14.92
N SER A 4 -17.28 74.38 14.81
CA SER A 4 -16.97 73.43 13.75
C SER A 4 -17.93 72.23 13.79
N ILE A 5 -18.54 71.90 12.66
CA ILE A 5 -19.23 70.62 12.45
C ILE A 5 -18.24 69.69 11.75
N PHE A 6 -17.66 68.77 12.51
CA PHE A 6 -16.90 67.64 11.99
C PHE A 6 -17.90 66.60 11.46
N LEU A 7 -18.04 66.47 10.14
CA LEU A 7 -18.69 65.33 9.52
C LEU A 7 -17.70 64.14 9.52
N LEU A 8 -17.85 63.22 10.48
CA LEU A 8 -17.20 61.91 10.42
C LEU A 8 -17.94 61.06 9.37
N TRP A 9 -17.34 60.90 8.20
CA TRP A 9 -17.72 59.86 7.25
C TRP A 9 -17.35 58.49 7.85
N LEU A 10 -18.35 57.75 8.30
CA LEU A 10 -18.25 56.32 8.58
C LEU A 10 -18.05 55.58 7.25
N VAL A 11 -16.79 55.36 6.87
CA VAL A 11 -16.43 54.38 5.84
C VAL A 11 -16.64 53.00 6.45
N SER A 12 -17.76 52.37 6.13
CA SER A 12 -17.97 50.94 6.39
C SER A 12 -17.06 50.15 5.46
N ILE A 13 -15.85 49.83 5.93
CA ILE A 13 -14.99 48.84 5.30
C ILE A 13 -15.65 47.48 5.52
N PRO A 14 -16.05 46.72 4.49
CA PRO A 14 -16.45 45.35 4.70
C PRO A 14 -15.21 44.58 5.15
N LEU A 15 -15.15 44.20 6.42
CA LEU A 15 -14.25 43.15 6.86
C LEU A 15 -14.70 41.86 6.17
N THR A 16 -14.15 41.56 5.00
CA THR A 16 -14.05 40.19 4.53
C THR A 16 -13.05 39.51 5.45
N ILE A 17 -13.55 38.93 6.54
CA ILE A 17 -12.83 37.91 7.29
C ILE A 17 -12.68 36.75 6.31
N HIS A 18 -11.57 36.71 5.58
CA HIS A 18 -11.08 35.46 5.02
C HIS A 18 -10.69 34.63 6.23
N ALA A 19 -11.63 33.83 6.74
CA ALA A 19 -11.27 32.72 7.59
C ALA A 19 -10.39 31.82 6.72
N THR A 20 -9.07 31.93 6.88
CA THR A 20 -8.13 30.92 6.42
C THR A 20 -8.42 29.68 7.25
N THR A 21 -9.41 28.90 6.84
CA THR A 21 -9.59 27.55 7.37
C THR A 21 -8.35 26.79 6.92
N ASN A 22 -7.38 26.61 7.82
CA ASN A 22 -6.28 25.70 7.56
C ASN A 22 -6.88 24.38 7.08
N PRO A 23 -6.40 23.81 5.96
CA PRO A 23 -6.97 22.58 5.43
C PRO A 23 -6.95 21.52 6.52
N HIS A 24 -8.06 20.80 6.67
CA HIS A 24 -8.11 19.68 7.61
C HIS A 24 -7.04 18.65 7.19
N PRO A 25 -6.26 18.11 8.14
CA PRO A 25 -5.29 17.07 7.85
C PRO A 25 -5.95 15.90 7.09
N PRO A 26 -5.22 15.29 6.14
CA PRO A 26 -5.74 14.12 5.43
C PRO A 26 -6.08 13.02 6.42
N GLN A 27 -7.23 12.38 6.22
CA GLN A 27 -7.67 11.28 7.08
C GLN A 27 -6.85 10.02 6.79
N GLY A 28 -6.42 9.31 7.82
CA GLY A 28 -5.64 8.10 7.65
C GLY A 28 -4.78 7.75 8.85
N PHE A 29 -3.72 7.00 8.59
CA PHE A 29 -2.71 6.59 9.56
C PHE A 29 -1.38 7.24 9.21
N LEU A 30 -0.79 7.93 10.18
CA LEU A 30 0.56 8.48 10.11
C LEU A 30 1.33 7.84 11.26
N LEU A 31 2.22 6.90 10.97
CA LEU A 31 2.92 6.12 11.97
C LEU A 31 4.40 6.53 12.01
N ASN A 32 4.88 6.84 13.22
CA ASN A 32 6.29 7.02 13.52
C ASN A 32 6.86 5.68 14.00
N CYS A 33 7.53 4.94 13.11
CA CYS A 33 7.92 3.57 13.37
C CYS A 33 9.08 3.51 14.36
N GLY A 34 8.87 2.80 15.47
CA GLY A 34 9.85 2.72 16.57
C GLY A 34 9.95 3.99 17.43
N GLY A 35 9.21 5.05 17.11
CA GLY A 35 9.21 6.32 17.82
C GLY A 35 7.96 6.56 18.66
N GLY A 36 7.94 7.74 19.30
CA GLY A 36 6.79 8.25 20.04
C GLY A 36 5.84 9.07 19.17
N LYS A 37 4.81 9.65 19.81
CA LYS A 37 3.95 10.64 19.16
C LYS A 37 4.79 11.85 18.74
N LEU A 38 4.62 12.31 17.51
CA LEU A 38 5.37 13.42 16.92
C LEU A 38 4.44 14.36 16.16
N GLU A 39 4.63 15.67 16.28
CA GLU A 39 3.98 16.68 15.45
C GLU A 39 5.01 17.22 14.46
N GLN A 40 4.74 17.14 13.16
CA GLN A 40 5.63 17.62 12.11
C GLN A 40 4.81 18.10 10.91
N ASP A 41 5.15 19.27 10.35
CA ASP A 41 4.47 19.83 9.18
C ASP A 41 2.95 19.96 9.34
N SER A 42 2.48 20.28 10.55
CA SER A 42 1.05 20.31 10.92
C SER A 42 0.33 18.95 10.83
N LEU A 43 1.09 17.86 10.80
CA LEU A 43 0.63 16.49 10.84
C LEU A 43 1.03 15.82 12.16
N THR A 44 0.13 14.98 12.68
CA THR A 44 0.37 14.22 13.91
C THR A 44 0.69 12.77 13.57
N TYR A 45 1.92 12.35 13.84
CA TYR A 45 2.35 10.95 13.75
C TYR A 45 2.17 10.23 15.08
N LEU A 46 1.64 9.02 15.02
CA LEU A 46 1.35 8.17 16.17
C LEU A 46 2.42 7.08 16.33
N PRO A 47 2.67 6.60 17.56
CA PRO A 47 3.44 5.38 17.78
C PRO A 47 2.82 4.18 17.05
N ASP A 48 3.66 3.28 16.60
CA ASP A 48 3.27 2.21 15.69
C ASP A 48 2.91 0.88 16.38
N ASP A 49 3.16 0.74 17.69
CA ASP A 49 3.01 -0.50 18.48
C ASP A 49 1.63 -1.15 18.42
N LYS A 50 0.57 -0.36 18.17
CA LYS A 50 -0.80 -0.90 18.08
C LYS A 50 -1.06 -1.64 16.77
N PHE A 51 -0.19 -1.49 15.79
CA PHE A 51 -0.40 -1.97 14.43
C PHE A 51 0.55 -3.10 14.05
N ILE A 52 1.52 -3.44 14.89
CA ILE A 52 2.55 -4.46 14.65
C ILE A 52 2.81 -5.23 15.95
N HIS A 53 2.97 -6.56 15.86
CA HIS A 53 3.18 -7.42 17.04
C HIS A 53 4.65 -7.74 17.33
N THR A 54 5.56 -7.37 16.41
CA THR A 54 6.96 -7.80 16.39
C THR A 54 7.91 -6.65 16.00
N GLY A 55 9.20 -6.95 15.97
CA GLY A 55 10.26 -6.01 15.64
C GLY A 55 10.77 -5.18 16.83
N ASN A 56 12.04 -4.80 16.74
CA ASN A 56 12.76 -4.01 17.72
C ASN A 56 12.80 -2.54 17.31
N LYS A 57 13.07 -1.67 18.28
CA LYS A 57 13.13 -0.21 18.08
C LYS A 57 14.52 0.31 18.37
N THR A 58 14.94 1.34 17.65
CA THR A 58 16.17 2.07 17.92
C THR A 58 16.05 3.53 17.51
N GLU A 59 16.92 4.37 18.09
CA GLU A 59 17.05 5.78 17.75
C GLU A 59 18.29 6.00 16.89
N ILE A 60 18.16 6.85 15.86
CA ILE A 60 19.26 7.28 15.02
C ILE A 60 19.87 8.56 15.61
N LYS A 61 21.14 8.49 16.01
CA LYS A 61 21.84 9.56 16.74
C LYS A 61 22.51 10.61 15.85
N GLN A 62 22.12 10.69 14.58
CA GLN A 62 22.68 11.66 13.63
C GLN A 62 22.10 13.06 13.86
N GLN A 63 22.95 14.09 13.81
CA GLN A 63 22.50 15.48 13.93
C GLN A 63 21.90 15.99 12.61
N GLY A 64 20.95 16.91 12.70
CA GLY A 64 20.37 17.60 11.53
C GLY A 64 19.37 16.76 10.73
N ILE A 65 18.96 15.60 11.24
CA ILE A 65 17.90 14.79 10.62
C ILE A 65 16.53 15.32 11.03
N VAL A 66 15.57 15.19 10.11
CA VAL A 66 14.16 15.50 10.37
C VAL A 66 13.64 14.61 11.52
N PRO A 67 12.89 15.13 12.50
CA PRO A 67 12.47 14.35 13.68
C PRO A 67 11.78 13.02 13.37
N LEU A 68 10.97 12.96 12.30
CA LEU A 68 10.30 11.73 11.86
C LEU A 68 11.29 10.60 11.49
N LEU A 69 12.53 10.93 11.12
CA LEU A 69 13.56 9.98 10.72
C LEU A 69 14.50 9.59 11.89
N SER A 70 14.24 10.10 13.10
CA SER A 70 15.10 9.86 14.27
C SER A 70 14.86 8.53 14.97
N SER A 71 13.82 7.79 14.56
CA SER A 71 13.50 6.45 15.08
C SER A 71 13.27 5.46 13.95
N VAL A 72 13.60 4.21 14.22
CA VAL A 72 13.42 3.09 13.29
C VAL A 72 12.88 1.88 14.04
N ARG A 73 11.94 1.17 13.42
CA ARG A 73 11.65 -0.22 13.75
C ARG A 73 12.39 -1.14 12.79
N TYR A 74 13.02 -2.19 13.32
CA TYR A 74 13.74 -3.19 12.53
C TYR A 74 13.38 -4.62 12.95
N PHE A 75 13.59 -5.58 12.05
CA PHE A 75 13.07 -6.94 12.17
C PHE A 75 14.21 -7.98 12.12
N PRO A 76 14.82 -8.31 13.28
CA PRO A 76 15.96 -9.22 13.36
C PRO A 76 15.59 -10.71 13.40
N ASP A 77 14.31 -11.06 13.51
CA ASP A 77 13.89 -12.47 13.59
C ASP A 77 14.20 -13.17 12.25
N LEU A 78 14.82 -14.35 12.34
CA LEU A 78 15.18 -15.17 11.18
C LEU A 78 14.22 -16.34 10.98
N VAL A 79 13.29 -16.55 11.91
CA VAL A 79 12.30 -17.63 11.89
C VAL A 79 10.98 -17.15 11.27
N GLU A 80 10.60 -15.90 11.51
CA GLU A 80 9.41 -15.31 10.88
C GLU A 80 9.67 -15.03 9.40
N GLU A 81 8.79 -15.57 8.53
CA GLU A 81 8.88 -15.37 7.09
C GLU A 81 8.43 -13.96 6.66
N LYS A 82 7.54 -13.32 7.45
CA LYS A 82 7.05 -11.95 7.21
C LYS A 82 6.62 -11.21 8.46
N PHE A 83 6.87 -9.90 8.48
CA PHE A 83 6.54 -8.97 9.56
C PHE A 83 5.48 -7.98 9.06
N CYS A 84 4.26 -8.02 9.58
CA CYS A 84 3.13 -7.34 8.97
C CYS A 84 2.48 -6.31 9.88
N TYR A 85 2.44 -5.04 9.45
CA TYR A 85 1.54 -4.06 10.00
C TYR A 85 0.10 -4.37 9.58
N GLN A 86 -0.86 -4.23 10.49
CA GLN A 86 -2.29 -4.41 10.25
C GLN A 86 -3.02 -3.08 10.51
N LEU A 87 -3.41 -2.38 9.44
CA LEU A 87 -4.07 -1.08 9.53
C LEU A 87 -5.57 -1.21 9.20
N PRO A 88 -6.50 -0.88 10.12
CA PRO A 88 -7.93 -0.97 9.84
C PRO A 88 -8.36 0.13 8.87
N VAL A 89 -8.78 -0.25 7.67
CA VAL A 89 -9.15 0.67 6.58
C VAL A 89 -10.56 0.43 6.07
N ASN A 90 -11.11 1.44 5.38
CA ASN A 90 -12.42 1.35 4.76
C ASN A 90 -12.31 0.67 3.40
N LYS A 91 -12.77 -0.58 3.32
CA LYS A 91 -12.87 -1.33 2.06
C LYS A 91 -13.52 -0.50 0.96
N GLY A 92 -12.93 -0.52 -0.23
CA GLY A 92 -13.39 0.19 -1.42
C GLY A 92 -12.92 1.64 -1.52
N ARG A 93 -12.27 2.20 -0.50
CA ARG A 93 -11.70 3.55 -0.56
C ARG A 93 -10.33 3.55 -1.22
N LYS A 94 -10.03 4.64 -1.93
CA LYS A 94 -8.70 4.89 -2.50
C LYS A 94 -7.72 5.34 -1.41
N LEU A 95 -6.54 4.74 -1.42
CA LEU A 95 -5.47 4.98 -0.47
C LEU A 95 -4.23 5.47 -1.19
N LEU A 96 -3.56 6.44 -0.59
CA LEU A 96 -2.14 6.72 -0.77
C LEU A 96 -1.40 5.98 0.33
N VAL A 97 -0.52 5.04 -0.02
CA VAL A 97 0.34 4.34 0.92
C VAL A 97 1.77 4.79 0.67
N LYS A 98 2.42 5.34 1.70
CA LYS A 98 3.81 5.80 1.65
C LYS A 98 4.61 5.07 2.72
N THR A 99 5.67 4.41 2.32
CA THR A 99 6.66 3.83 3.23
C THR A 99 7.96 4.62 3.13
N ILE A 100 8.50 5.00 4.30
CA ILE A 100 9.66 5.90 4.41
C ILE A 100 10.77 5.17 5.13
N TYR A 101 11.97 5.21 4.53
CA TYR A 101 13.14 4.51 5.01
C TYR A 101 14.32 5.45 5.17
N TYR A 102 14.84 5.53 6.38
CA TYR A 102 16.10 6.19 6.68
C TYR A 102 17.00 5.22 7.43
N TYR A 103 18.01 4.68 6.73
CA TYR A 103 18.87 3.64 7.29
C TYR A 103 19.75 4.18 8.41
N GLY A 104 20.40 5.34 8.23
CA GLY A 104 21.21 6.00 9.26
C GLY A 104 22.32 5.15 9.89
N GLY A 105 22.65 3.98 9.32
CA GLY A 105 23.56 3.00 9.94
C GLY A 105 23.07 2.48 11.29
N PHE A 106 21.75 2.33 11.48
CA PHE A 106 21.16 2.00 12.80
C PHE A 106 21.67 0.68 13.41
N ASP A 107 22.10 -0.26 12.57
CA ASP A 107 22.67 -1.56 12.94
C ASP A 107 24.22 -1.55 13.01
N GLY A 108 24.84 -0.39 12.84
CA GLY A 108 26.30 -0.21 12.76
C GLY A 108 26.91 -0.58 11.40
N GLY A 109 26.09 -0.98 10.42
CA GLY A 109 26.53 -1.29 9.06
C GLY A 109 26.70 -0.07 8.16
N THR A 110 27.29 -0.30 6.98
CA THR A 110 27.51 0.71 5.93
C THR A 110 26.80 0.38 4.61
N VAL A 111 26.07 -0.73 4.59
CA VAL A 111 25.31 -1.20 3.42
C VAL A 111 23.91 -1.53 3.90
N PRO A 112 22.89 -0.74 3.52
CA PRO A 112 21.51 -1.04 3.87
C PRO A 112 21.09 -2.41 3.33
N PRO A 113 20.19 -3.13 4.02
CA PRO A 113 19.66 -4.38 3.53
C PRO A 113 18.69 -4.15 2.36
N VAL A 114 18.71 -5.08 1.41
CA VAL A 114 17.65 -5.22 0.40
C VAL A 114 16.67 -6.28 0.88
N PHE A 115 15.39 -5.95 0.91
CA PHE A 115 14.34 -6.84 1.43
C PHE A 115 13.04 -6.66 0.65
N ASP A 116 12.07 -7.53 0.87
CA ASP A 116 10.78 -7.46 0.20
C ASP A 116 9.80 -6.63 1.01
N GLN A 117 9.09 -5.73 0.34
CA GLN A 117 7.86 -5.11 0.84
C GLN A 117 6.66 -5.79 0.17
N ILE A 118 5.63 -6.04 0.97
CA ILE A 118 4.40 -6.68 0.54
C ILE A 118 3.23 -5.81 1.01
N ILE A 119 2.39 -5.34 0.08
CA ILE A 119 1.13 -4.66 0.42
C ILE A 119 -0.03 -5.48 -0.14
N ASP A 120 -0.90 -5.97 0.75
CA ASP A 120 -2.05 -6.85 0.43
C ASP A 120 -1.67 -7.97 -0.56
N GLY A 121 -0.57 -8.67 -0.26
CA GLY A 121 -0.07 -9.80 -1.05
C GLY A 121 0.77 -9.40 -2.29
N THR A 122 0.77 -8.14 -2.69
CA THR A 122 1.57 -7.64 -3.82
C THR A 122 2.98 -7.31 -3.36
N LYS A 123 3.98 -8.00 -3.92
CA LYS A 123 5.39 -7.98 -3.47
C LYS A 123 6.31 -7.23 -4.43
N TRP A 124 7.26 -6.44 -3.89
CA TRP A 124 8.40 -5.88 -4.60
C TRP A 124 9.60 -5.66 -3.67
N ASN A 125 10.79 -5.43 -4.23
CA ASN A 125 12.00 -5.20 -3.44
C ASN A 125 12.15 -3.73 -3.02
N ILE A 126 12.66 -3.52 -1.80
CA ILE A 126 13.11 -2.24 -1.28
C ILE A 126 14.63 -2.23 -1.33
N ASP A 127 15.19 -1.23 -2.01
CA ASP A 127 16.62 -0.95 -2.03
C ASP A 127 16.84 0.53 -1.71
N THR A 128 17.40 0.80 -0.53
CA THR A 128 17.70 2.16 -0.06
C THR A 128 19.17 2.54 -0.26
N SER A 129 19.94 1.69 -0.95
CA SER A 129 21.40 1.84 -1.05
C SER A 129 21.82 3.12 -1.77
N LYS A 130 21.04 3.54 -2.77
CA LYS A 130 21.31 4.77 -3.51
C LYS A 130 21.11 6.00 -2.62
N ASP A 131 19.93 6.13 -2.02
CA ASP A 131 19.60 7.31 -1.21
C ASP A 131 20.48 7.39 0.03
N TYR A 132 20.84 6.25 0.63
CA TYR A 132 21.79 6.22 1.74
C TYR A 132 23.18 6.75 1.36
N LYS A 133 23.70 6.40 0.17
CA LYS A 133 24.98 6.95 -0.33
C LYS A 133 24.91 8.46 -0.55
N ASP A 134 23.73 8.95 -0.94
CA ASP A 134 23.45 10.37 -1.13
C ASP A 134 23.10 11.07 0.22
N GLY A 135 23.15 10.35 1.36
CA GLY A 135 22.89 10.87 2.71
C GLY A 135 21.40 11.08 3.03
N GLY A 136 20.52 10.59 2.17
CA GLY A 136 19.08 10.84 2.18
C GLY A 136 18.23 9.69 2.72
N SER A 137 16.92 9.84 2.52
CA SER A 137 15.88 8.86 2.84
C SER A 137 15.20 8.39 1.55
N SER A 138 14.75 7.14 1.55
CA SER A 138 13.99 6.57 0.43
C SER A 138 12.49 6.66 0.71
N TYR A 139 11.72 7.04 -0.31
CA TYR A 139 10.26 7.15 -0.27
C TYR A 139 9.65 6.24 -1.32
N TYR A 140 8.80 5.32 -0.89
CA TYR A 140 8.04 4.47 -1.78
C TYR A 140 6.56 4.82 -1.61
N GLU A 141 5.91 5.24 -2.70
CA GLU A 141 4.53 5.69 -2.68
C GLU A 141 3.69 4.91 -3.68
N LEU A 142 2.53 4.45 -3.22
CA LEU A 142 1.59 3.63 -3.96
C LEU A 142 0.20 4.26 -3.86
N VAL A 143 -0.53 4.31 -4.98
CA VAL A 143 -1.97 4.55 -4.99
C VAL A 143 -2.70 3.24 -5.29
N MET A 144 -3.63 2.86 -4.42
CA MET A 144 -4.41 1.63 -4.57
C MET A 144 -5.83 1.78 -4.00
N VAL A 145 -6.68 0.78 -4.19
CA VAL A 145 -7.99 0.68 -3.52
C VAL A 145 -7.90 -0.41 -2.45
N ALA A 146 -8.43 -0.12 -1.25
CA ALA A 146 -8.49 -1.11 -0.18
C ALA A 146 -9.44 -2.26 -0.56
N HIS A 147 -8.93 -3.48 -0.72
CA HIS A 147 -9.77 -4.63 -1.08
C HIS A 147 -10.41 -5.31 0.13
N ASN A 148 -9.82 -5.12 1.32
CA ASN A 148 -10.28 -5.65 2.60
C ASN A 148 -10.49 -4.53 3.64
N LYS A 149 -10.95 -4.90 4.84
CA LYS A 149 -11.13 -3.97 5.98
C LYS A 149 -9.84 -3.72 6.76
N VAL A 150 -8.79 -4.47 6.45
CA VAL A 150 -7.46 -4.34 7.01
C VAL A 150 -6.51 -4.29 5.83
N LEU A 151 -5.67 -3.26 5.80
CA LEU A 151 -4.54 -3.15 4.89
C LEU A 151 -3.34 -3.78 5.60
N SER A 152 -2.67 -4.69 4.91
CA SER A 152 -1.41 -5.27 5.37
C SER A 152 -0.23 -4.57 4.70
N VAL A 153 0.75 -4.14 5.49
CA VAL A 153 2.04 -3.64 5.01
C VAL A 153 3.10 -4.51 5.67
N CYS A 154 3.69 -5.42 4.90
CA CYS A 154 4.62 -6.41 5.42
C CYS A 154 6.03 -6.28 4.85
N PHE A 155 7.00 -6.80 5.61
CA PHE A 155 8.39 -6.90 5.24
C PHE A 155 8.85 -8.34 5.34
N ALA A 156 9.66 -8.80 4.40
CA ALA A 156 10.19 -10.16 4.40
C ALA A 156 11.64 -10.16 3.94
N ARG A 157 12.45 -11.05 4.53
CA ARG A 157 13.81 -11.29 4.07
C ARG A 157 13.76 -12.06 2.74
N ASN A 158 14.70 -11.75 1.85
CA ASN A 158 14.90 -12.41 0.56
C ASN A 158 16.36 -12.86 0.42
N GLU A 159 16.71 -13.44 -0.74
CA GLU A 159 18.06 -13.95 -1.03
C GLU A 159 19.16 -12.88 -1.04
N HIS A 160 18.80 -11.60 -1.11
CA HIS A 160 19.71 -10.45 -1.08
C HIS A 160 19.79 -9.78 0.29
N THR A 161 19.01 -10.21 1.28
CA THR A 161 18.94 -9.56 2.58
C THR A 161 20.16 -9.86 3.46
N THR A 162 21.04 -8.87 3.59
CA THR A 162 22.31 -8.97 4.32
C THR A 162 22.23 -8.55 5.79
N SER A 163 21.31 -7.64 6.15
CA SER A 163 21.01 -7.21 7.53
C SER A 163 19.51 -7.05 7.74
N ASP A 164 19.07 -6.40 8.81
CA ASP A 164 17.67 -6.46 9.26
C ASP A 164 16.75 -5.52 8.47
N PRO A 165 15.65 -6.04 7.87
CA PRO A 165 14.62 -5.18 7.31
C PRO A 165 14.17 -4.13 8.33
N PHE A 166 13.87 -2.92 7.86
CA PHE A 166 13.61 -1.78 8.74
C PHE A 166 12.63 -0.81 8.11
N ILE A 167 12.03 0.06 8.93
CA ILE A 167 11.15 1.14 8.48
C ILE A 167 11.15 2.31 9.45
N SER A 168 11.10 3.54 8.93
CA SER A 168 11.08 4.78 9.73
C SER A 168 9.68 5.34 9.90
N ALA A 169 8.84 5.29 8.84
CA ALA A 169 7.46 5.74 8.92
C ALA A 169 6.55 5.06 7.89
N ILE A 170 5.26 5.01 8.20
CA ILE A 170 4.18 4.56 7.32
C ILE A 170 3.11 5.65 7.28
N GLU A 171 2.72 6.07 6.08
CA GLU A 171 1.54 6.90 5.86
C GLU A 171 0.52 6.11 5.04
N VAL A 172 -0.72 6.01 5.52
CA VAL A 172 -1.86 5.42 4.80
C VAL A 172 -2.98 6.43 4.82
N LEU A 173 -3.14 7.19 3.74
CA LEU A 173 -4.05 8.33 3.66
C LEU A 173 -5.19 8.07 2.67
N TYR A 174 -6.40 8.47 3.02
CA TYR A 174 -7.54 8.42 2.12
C TYR A 174 -7.43 9.50 1.06
N LEU A 175 -7.55 9.11 -0.20
CA LEU A 175 -7.66 10.04 -1.33
C LEU A 175 -9.13 10.26 -1.71
N ASP A 176 -9.39 11.36 -2.44
CA ASP A 176 -10.70 11.56 -3.07
C ASP A 176 -10.90 10.50 -4.17
N ASP A 177 -12.15 10.04 -4.32
CA ASP A 177 -12.48 8.98 -5.29
C ASP A 177 -12.28 9.42 -6.75
N SER A 178 -12.20 10.73 -7.01
CA SER A 178 -11.91 11.30 -8.33
C SER A 178 -10.45 11.16 -8.78
N LEU A 179 -9.48 11.10 -7.87
CA LEU A 179 -8.06 11.10 -8.24
C LEU A 179 -7.66 9.83 -8.99
N TYR A 180 -7.00 9.94 -10.14
CA TYR A 180 -6.54 8.79 -10.94
C TYR A 180 -7.63 7.78 -11.31
N ASN A 181 -8.90 8.22 -11.41
CA ASN A 181 -10.07 7.36 -11.66
C ASN A 181 -10.02 6.58 -13.00
N THR A 182 -9.12 6.94 -13.90
CA THR A 182 -8.89 6.29 -15.19
C THR A 182 -8.11 4.98 -15.07
N THR A 183 -7.59 4.66 -13.87
CA THR A 183 -6.85 3.41 -13.61
C THR A 183 -7.79 2.30 -13.13
N ASP A 184 -7.62 1.09 -13.69
CA ASP A 184 -8.32 -0.12 -13.22
C ASP A 184 -7.68 -0.65 -11.93
N PHE A 185 -8.09 -0.07 -10.79
CA PHE A 185 -7.60 -0.46 -9.46
C PHE A 185 -8.04 -1.86 -9.01
N ALA A 186 -8.84 -2.58 -9.79
CA ALA A 186 -9.08 -4.00 -9.54
C ALA A 186 -7.92 -4.88 -10.02
N LYS A 187 -7.04 -4.35 -10.88
CA LYS A 187 -5.90 -5.07 -11.48
C LYS A 187 -4.55 -4.46 -11.17
N TYR A 188 -4.50 -3.15 -10.99
CA TYR A 188 -3.24 -2.41 -10.85
C TYR A 188 -3.27 -1.49 -9.65
N ALA A 189 -2.12 -1.34 -9.02
CA ALA A 189 -1.79 -0.17 -8.23
C ALA A 189 -0.88 0.77 -9.03
N LEU A 190 -0.83 2.04 -8.67
CA LEU A 190 0.08 3.03 -9.27
C LEU A 190 1.24 3.26 -8.31
N VAL A 191 2.45 2.87 -8.71
CA VAL A 191 3.68 3.19 -7.96
C VAL A 191 4.21 4.52 -8.47
N THR A 192 4.29 5.52 -7.61
CA THR A 192 4.82 6.83 -7.96
C THR A 192 6.33 6.73 -8.20
N LEU A 193 6.78 7.09 -9.40
CA LEU A 193 8.21 7.16 -9.73
C LEU A 193 8.72 8.60 -9.75
N ALA A 194 7.90 9.53 -10.22
CA ALA A 194 8.23 10.94 -10.20
C ALA A 194 6.94 11.78 -10.07
N ARG A 195 6.97 12.75 -9.17
CA ARG A 195 5.94 13.78 -9.05
C ARG A 195 6.67 15.10 -8.85
N HIS A 196 6.73 15.91 -9.90
CA HIS A 196 7.62 17.08 -9.94
C HIS A 196 6.90 18.38 -10.28
N SER A 197 7.31 19.46 -9.61
CA SER A 197 7.03 20.84 -10.02
C SER A 197 8.21 21.37 -10.84
N PHE A 198 7.94 21.86 -12.05
CA PHE A 198 8.95 22.20 -13.03
C PHE A 198 9.31 23.67 -12.90
N GLY A 199 10.57 23.96 -12.56
CA GLY A 199 11.05 25.33 -12.33
C GLY A 199 10.76 25.87 -10.93
N SER A 200 10.20 25.06 -10.02
CA SER A 200 10.18 25.34 -8.58
C SER A 200 11.52 24.95 -7.94
N HIS A 201 11.81 25.50 -6.75
CA HIS A 201 12.98 25.14 -5.92
C HIS A 201 12.56 24.60 -4.54
N ASP A 202 11.25 24.42 -4.34
CA ASP A 202 10.67 23.99 -3.09
C ASP A 202 9.96 22.65 -3.26
N THR A 203 10.11 21.79 -2.25
CA THR A 203 9.28 20.59 -2.13
C THR A 203 7.91 21.00 -1.61
N ILE A 204 6.84 20.60 -2.30
CA ILE A 204 5.47 20.89 -1.88
C ILE A 204 4.88 19.63 -1.24
N ILE A 205 4.41 19.78 -0.01
CA ILE A 205 3.73 18.75 0.80
C ILE A 205 2.53 19.40 1.51
N PHE A 206 1.90 18.70 2.47
CA PHE A 206 0.89 19.32 3.32
C PHE A 206 1.47 20.54 4.08
N PRO A 207 0.72 21.65 4.26
CA PRO A 207 -0.70 21.85 3.98
C PRO A 207 -1.05 22.23 2.53
N ASP A 208 -0.05 22.52 1.69
CA ASP A 208 -0.27 23.01 0.32
C ASP A 208 -0.86 21.92 -0.58
N ASP A 209 -0.33 20.70 -0.52
CA ASP A 209 -1.02 19.52 -1.03
C ASP A 209 -1.93 18.92 0.04
N LYS A 210 -3.24 19.12 -0.10
CA LYS A 210 -4.25 18.62 0.85
C LYS A 210 -4.26 17.10 1.03
N PHE A 211 -3.64 16.35 0.12
CA PHE A 211 -3.51 14.88 0.18
C PHE A 211 -2.16 14.42 0.73
N ASN A 212 -1.30 15.36 1.14
CA ASN A 212 0.08 15.11 1.57
C ASN A 212 0.93 14.32 0.55
N ARG A 213 0.64 14.52 -0.74
CA ARG A 213 1.52 14.03 -1.82
C ARG A 213 2.76 14.89 -1.85
N ARG A 214 3.91 14.24 -1.98
CA ARG A 214 5.19 14.94 -2.14
C ARG A 214 5.39 15.32 -3.61
N TRP A 215 5.55 16.61 -3.88
CA TRP A 215 6.01 17.14 -5.16
C TRP A 215 7.43 17.63 -5.01
N ASP A 216 8.38 16.94 -5.64
CA ASP A 216 9.78 17.35 -5.61
C ASP A 216 10.06 18.40 -6.70
N GLU A 217 11.13 19.16 -6.50
CA GLU A 217 11.59 20.12 -7.50
C GLU A 217 12.12 19.41 -8.76
N PHE A 218 11.90 20.02 -9.91
CA PHE A 218 12.59 19.66 -11.14
C PHE A 218 13.21 20.88 -11.79
N VAL A 219 14.52 20.98 -11.65
CA VAL A 219 15.34 22.03 -12.24
C VAL A 219 15.94 21.55 -13.56
N ASP A 220 15.80 22.37 -14.58
CA ASP A 220 16.28 22.09 -15.94
C ASP A 220 17.07 23.28 -16.50
N ILE A 221 17.75 23.09 -17.63
CA ILE A 221 18.53 24.16 -18.29
C ILE A 221 17.64 25.22 -18.95
N ASN A 222 16.37 24.88 -19.18
CA ASN A 222 15.41 25.72 -19.87
C ASN A 222 14.96 26.91 -18.98
N PRO A 223 14.63 28.06 -19.58
CA PRO A 223 14.21 29.23 -18.82
C PRO A 223 12.90 28.96 -18.06
N VAL A 224 12.80 29.55 -16.88
CA VAL A 224 11.62 29.48 -16.00
C VAL A 224 10.85 30.80 -16.05
N VAL A 225 9.53 30.71 -15.97
CA VAL A 225 8.64 31.87 -15.88
C VAL A 225 7.68 31.70 -14.70
N THR A 226 7.44 32.80 -13.99
CA THR A 226 6.48 32.86 -12.89
C THR A 226 5.09 33.18 -13.41
N SER A 227 4.06 32.62 -12.77
CA SER A 227 2.66 32.87 -13.08
C SER A 227 2.13 34.13 -12.42
N HIS A 228 1.29 34.86 -13.16
CA HIS A 228 0.56 36.03 -12.66
C HIS A 228 -0.95 35.77 -12.55
N VAL A 229 -1.37 34.53 -12.77
CA VAL A 229 -2.79 34.14 -12.77
C VAL A 229 -3.01 33.07 -11.71
N PRO A 230 -4.04 33.22 -10.84
CA PRO A 230 -4.34 32.22 -9.82
C PRO A 230 -4.79 30.91 -10.46
N VAL A 231 -4.46 29.80 -9.80
CA VAL A 231 -4.84 28.45 -10.22
C VAL A 231 -6.01 27.98 -9.38
N THR A 232 -6.93 27.25 -10.02
CA THR A 232 -7.98 26.50 -9.31
C THR A 232 -7.69 24.99 -9.43
N PRO A 233 -7.07 24.35 -8.41
CA PRO A 233 -6.67 22.93 -8.45
C PRO A 233 -7.75 21.95 -8.90
N THR A 234 -9.02 22.20 -8.56
CA THR A 234 -10.15 21.32 -8.90
C THR A 234 -10.45 21.24 -10.40
N THR A 235 -9.85 22.11 -11.22
CA THR A 235 -9.97 22.06 -12.69
C THR A 235 -9.11 20.97 -13.34
N PHE A 236 -8.16 20.40 -12.60
CA PHE A 236 -7.26 19.34 -13.07
C PHE A 236 -7.68 17.98 -12.51
N TRP A 237 -7.57 16.91 -13.32
CA TRP A 237 -8.06 15.57 -12.95
C TRP A 237 -7.50 15.02 -11.64
N ASN A 238 -6.20 15.21 -11.39
CA ASN A 238 -5.55 14.72 -10.17
C ASN A 238 -5.35 15.82 -9.12
N MET A 239 -5.95 17.00 -9.32
CA MET A 239 -5.94 18.10 -8.35
C MET A 239 -4.54 18.43 -7.76
N PRO A 240 -3.49 18.65 -8.57
CA PRO A 240 -2.22 19.20 -8.08
C PRO A 240 -2.42 20.52 -7.31
N PRO A 241 -1.61 20.80 -6.28
CA PRO A 241 -1.75 22.02 -5.48
C PRO A 241 -1.44 23.26 -6.32
N ALA A 242 -1.96 24.43 -5.94
CA ALA A 242 -1.80 25.64 -6.75
C ALA A 242 -0.32 26.05 -6.91
N GLN A 243 0.48 25.76 -5.88
CA GLN A 243 1.91 26.07 -5.77
C GLN A 243 2.73 25.45 -6.89
N VAL A 244 2.35 24.28 -7.43
CA VAL A 244 3.12 23.65 -8.52
C VAL A 244 3.05 24.45 -9.82
N PHE A 245 2.12 25.40 -9.94
CA PHE A 245 1.93 26.23 -11.12
C PHE A 245 2.45 27.67 -10.95
N GLU A 246 3.04 27.99 -9.78
CA GLU A 246 3.63 29.32 -9.56
C GLU A 246 4.80 29.56 -10.52
N ASN A 247 5.57 28.51 -10.81
CA ASN A 247 6.64 28.52 -11.78
C ASN A 247 6.40 27.48 -12.87
N SER A 248 7.00 27.72 -14.03
CA SER A 248 6.93 26.78 -15.15
C SER A 248 8.15 26.93 -16.05
N VAL A 249 8.57 25.80 -16.61
CA VAL A 249 9.63 25.78 -17.62
C VAL A 249 9.03 26.18 -18.97
N THR A 250 9.72 27.04 -19.72
CA THR A 250 9.25 27.57 -21.02
C THR A 250 10.36 27.53 -22.07
N ALA A 251 10.00 27.74 -23.34
CA ALA A 251 10.95 28.08 -24.40
C ALA A 251 10.62 29.43 -25.05
N SER A 252 11.58 30.00 -25.79
CA SER A 252 11.36 31.20 -26.60
C SER A 252 10.36 30.95 -27.73
N ARG A 253 9.75 32.03 -28.24
CA ARG A 253 8.80 31.97 -29.35
C ARG A 253 9.38 31.20 -30.55
N GLY A 254 8.59 30.27 -31.09
CA GLY A 254 8.95 29.46 -32.26
C GLY A 254 10.02 28.40 -31.99
N LYS A 255 10.47 28.21 -30.75
CA LYS A 255 11.38 27.14 -30.36
C LYS A 255 10.63 26.03 -29.64
N SER A 256 10.99 24.78 -29.94
CA SER A 256 10.51 23.64 -29.17
C SER A 256 11.09 23.67 -27.76
N LEU A 257 10.27 23.30 -26.78
CA LEU A 257 10.73 23.05 -25.42
C LEU A 257 11.02 21.55 -25.29
N VAL A 258 12.22 21.19 -24.86
CA VAL A 258 12.65 19.79 -24.69
C VAL A 258 13.07 19.59 -23.26
N VAL A 259 12.45 18.63 -22.58
CA VAL A 259 12.70 18.31 -21.18
C VAL A 259 13.03 16.83 -21.04
N ASN A 260 14.14 16.50 -20.38
CA ASN A 260 14.49 15.12 -20.04
C ASN A 260 13.95 14.79 -18.66
N TRP A 261 12.77 14.16 -18.62
CA TRP A 261 12.06 13.89 -17.38
C TRP A 261 11.46 12.47 -17.40
N PRO A 262 11.70 11.66 -16.35
CA PRO A 262 12.56 11.95 -15.20
C PRO A 262 14.07 11.86 -15.52
N LYS A 263 14.95 12.32 -14.61
CA LYS A 263 16.42 12.26 -14.77
C LYS A 263 17.04 10.88 -14.47
N PHE A 264 16.23 9.83 -14.48
CA PHE A 264 16.67 8.45 -14.28
C PHE A 264 16.07 7.56 -15.36
N MET A 265 16.71 6.41 -15.58
CA MET A 265 16.27 5.45 -16.58
C MET A 265 15.05 4.68 -16.09
N LEU A 266 14.07 4.52 -16.96
CA LEU A 266 12.87 3.74 -16.70
C LEU A 266 13.04 2.29 -17.15
N PRO A 267 12.60 1.31 -16.35
CA PRO A 267 12.40 -0.06 -16.82
C PRO A 267 11.49 -0.13 -18.05
N LYS A 268 11.62 -1.19 -18.84
CA LYS A 268 10.71 -1.41 -19.97
C LYS A 268 9.34 -1.87 -19.49
N THR A 269 8.35 -0.99 -19.46
CA THR A 269 6.96 -1.33 -19.12
C THR A 269 5.98 -0.22 -19.53
N TYR A 270 4.75 -0.30 -19.04
CA TYR A 270 3.70 0.70 -19.22
C TYR A 270 3.61 1.64 -18.02
N TYR A 271 3.38 2.90 -18.32
CA TYR A 271 3.36 3.98 -17.35
C TYR A 271 2.10 4.82 -17.47
N TYR A 272 1.57 5.22 -16.32
CA TYR A 272 0.64 6.33 -16.26
C TYR A 272 1.46 7.62 -16.28
N ILE A 273 1.16 8.52 -17.21
CA ILE A 273 1.81 9.82 -17.34
C ILE A 273 0.73 10.88 -17.27
N ALA A 274 0.86 11.87 -16.40
CA ALA A 274 0.05 13.08 -16.43
C ALA A 274 0.97 14.31 -16.47
N LEU A 275 0.73 15.20 -17.43
CA LEU A 275 1.48 16.44 -17.62
C LEU A 275 0.53 17.62 -17.47
N TYR A 276 0.96 18.64 -16.73
CA TYR A 276 0.14 19.77 -16.32
C TYR A 276 0.64 21.06 -16.94
N PHE A 277 -0.29 21.77 -17.58
CA PHE A 277 -0.03 22.99 -18.32
C PHE A 277 -0.97 24.08 -17.85
N GLN A 278 -0.47 25.29 -17.69
CA GLN A 278 -1.29 26.46 -17.47
C GLN A 278 -0.64 27.67 -18.14
N ASP A 279 -1.45 28.52 -18.75
CA ASP A 279 -0.95 29.80 -19.22
C ASP A 279 -0.72 30.71 -18.01
N ASN A 280 0.51 31.21 -17.93
CA ASN A 280 1.01 31.99 -16.82
C ASN A 280 0.80 33.51 -17.00
N ARG A 281 0.18 33.92 -18.13
CA ARG A 281 -0.05 35.32 -18.52
C ARG A 281 -1.52 35.70 -18.50
N THR A 282 -1.77 37.00 -18.37
CA THR A 282 -3.10 37.59 -18.61
C THR A 282 -3.52 37.36 -20.06
N PRO A 283 -4.75 36.86 -20.33
CA PRO A 283 -5.23 36.61 -21.68
C PRO A 283 -5.22 37.86 -22.56
N SER A 284 -4.70 37.75 -23.77
CA SER A 284 -4.69 38.77 -24.82
C SER A 284 -4.62 38.11 -26.20
N PRO A 285 -4.91 38.84 -27.30
CA PRO A 285 -4.80 38.32 -28.67
C PRO A 285 -3.40 37.80 -29.05
N TYR A 286 -2.37 38.16 -28.28
CA TYR A 286 -0.97 37.80 -28.53
C TYR A 286 -0.37 36.87 -27.47
N SER A 287 -1.17 36.36 -26.53
CA SER A 287 -0.68 35.52 -25.42
C SER A 287 -1.11 34.06 -25.51
N TRP A 288 -1.81 33.65 -26.56
CA TRP A 288 -2.19 32.25 -26.74
C TRP A 288 -1.00 31.39 -27.11
N ARG A 289 -1.06 30.09 -26.79
CA ARG A 289 -0.06 29.11 -27.24
C ARG A 289 -0.72 27.80 -27.62
N VAL A 290 -0.28 27.27 -28.75
CA VAL A 290 -0.68 25.95 -29.22
C VAL A 290 0.58 25.18 -29.60
N PHE A 291 0.69 23.94 -29.12
CA PHE A 291 1.82 23.08 -29.42
C PHE A 291 1.43 21.60 -29.38
N ASP A 292 2.19 20.78 -30.08
CA ASP A 292 2.13 19.33 -29.96
C ASP A 292 3.00 18.88 -28.79
N VAL A 293 2.60 17.82 -28.09
CA VAL A 293 3.38 17.15 -27.06
C VAL A 293 3.81 15.79 -27.60
N LEU A 294 5.12 15.53 -27.55
CA LEU A 294 5.74 14.26 -27.93
C LEU A 294 6.45 13.67 -26.72
N VAL A 295 6.35 12.36 -26.55
CA VAL A 295 7.12 11.60 -25.57
C VAL A 295 7.99 10.63 -26.35
N ASN A 296 9.31 10.73 -26.20
CA ASN A 296 10.32 9.99 -26.97
C ASN A 296 10.12 10.11 -28.50
N GLY A 297 9.73 11.30 -28.96
CA GLY A 297 9.48 11.59 -30.37
C GLY A 297 8.15 11.02 -30.91
N VAL A 298 7.39 10.29 -30.10
CA VAL A 298 6.06 9.78 -30.46
C VAL A 298 4.99 10.78 -30.03
N MET A 299 4.00 11.03 -30.89
CA MET A 299 2.91 11.96 -30.60
C MET A 299 2.11 11.52 -29.37
N PHE A 300 2.17 12.32 -28.30
CA PHE A 300 1.43 12.09 -27.06
C PHE A 300 0.13 12.89 -27.04
N PHE A 301 0.17 14.14 -27.51
CA PHE A 301 -1.01 14.98 -27.67
C PHE A 301 -0.81 15.95 -28.83
N LYS A 302 -1.85 16.16 -29.65
CA LYS A 302 -1.79 17.03 -30.82
C LYS A 302 -2.59 18.30 -30.61
N ASN A 303 -2.06 19.45 -31.04
CA ASN A 303 -2.69 20.77 -30.98
C ASN A 303 -3.17 21.14 -29.56
N LEU A 304 -2.33 20.94 -28.54
CA LEU A 304 -2.66 21.34 -27.17
C LEU A 304 -2.82 22.87 -27.09
N ASN A 305 -4.04 23.32 -26.78
CA ASN A 305 -4.33 24.72 -26.52
C ASN A 305 -4.28 24.97 -25.02
N VAL A 306 -3.27 25.69 -24.55
CA VAL A 306 -3.08 25.96 -23.12
C VAL A 306 -3.82 27.24 -22.74
N THR A 307 -4.68 27.14 -21.73
CA THR A 307 -5.48 28.27 -21.21
C THR A 307 -5.01 28.67 -19.81
N THR A 308 -5.48 29.81 -19.33
CA THR A 308 -5.26 30.26 -17.94
C THR A 308 -5.99 29.39 -16.90
N SER A 309 -7.04 28.67 -17.29
CA SER A 309 -7.66 27.65 -16.42
C SER A 309 -6.81 26.39 -16.29
N GLY A 310 -5.87 26.19 -17.21
CA GLY A 310 -5.00 25.02 -17.26
C GLY A 310 -5.61 23.85 -18.03
N VAL A 311 -4.75 22.88 -18.34
CA VAL A 311 -5.10 21.65 -19.04
C VAL A 311 -4.18 20.52 -18.58
N THR A 312 -4.76 19.33 -18.35
CA THR A 312 -4.01 18.09 -18.15
C THR A 312 -4.01 17.30 -19.44
N VAL A 313 -2.84 16.80 -19.87
CA VAL A 313 -2.78 15.71 -20.83
C VAL A 313 -2.18 14.48 -20.17
N TYR A 314 -2.74 13.31 -20.44
CA TYR A 314 -2.35 12.10 -19.75
C TYR A 314 -2.49 10.86 -20.63
N SER A 315 -1.82 9.80 -20.21
CA SER A 315 -2.01 8.43 -20.71
C SER A 315 -2.06 7.49 -19.51
N THR A 316 -2.92 6.48 -19.58
CA THR A 316 -3.07 5.48 -18.53
C THR A 316 -2.11 4.30 -18.66
N ALA A 317 -1.52 4.10 -19.85
CA ALA A 317 -0.62 2.98 -20.13
C ALA A 317 0.28 3.32 -21.34
N TRP A 318 1.22 4.25 -21.16
CA TRP A 318 2.20 4.63 -22.17
C TRP A 318 3.46 3.76 -22.06
N PRO A 319 3.93 3.12 -23.14
CA PRO A 319 5.15 2.31 -23.10
C PRO A 319 6.39 3.21 -23.02
N LEU A 320 7.25 3.00 -22.02
CA LEU A 320 8.55 3.66 -21.91
C LEU A 320 9.65 2.64 -21.55
N GLU A 321 10.89 3.03 -21.85
CA GLU A 321 12.12 2.32 -21.51
C GLU A 321 13.29 3.30 -21.58
N GLY A 322 14.24 3.20 -20.66
CA GLY A 322 15.46 4.02 -20.63
C GLY A 322 15.17 5.50 -20.34
N ASN A 323 15.93 6.38 -20.99
CA ASN A 323 15.76 7.82 -20.83
C ASN A 323 14.46 8.30 -21.49
N THR A 324 13.78 9.24 -20.84
CA THR A 324 12.53 9.81 -21.35
C THR A 324 12.69 11.29 -21.65
N THR A 325 12.29 11.68 -22.87
CA THR A 325 12.31 13.06 -23.34
C THR A 325 10.89 13.48 -23.70
N ILE A 326 10.44 14.58 -23.10
CA ILE A 326 9.19 15.27 -23.45
C ILE A 326 9.55 16.45 -24.35
N THR A 327 8.99 16.47 -25.55
CA THR A 327 9.17 17.58 -26.50
C THR A 327 7.82 18.27 -26.71
N MET A 328 7.79 19.58 -26.53
CA MET A 328 6.66 20.42 -26.89
C MET A 328 7.02 21.23 -28.13
N ALA A 329 6.37 20.94 -29.25
CA ALA A 329 6.65 21.56 -30.54
C ALA A 329 5.60 22.64 -30.85
N PRO A 330 5.97 23.94 -30.88
CA PRO A 330 5.02 25.02 -31.10
C PRO A 330 4.41 24.99 -32.50
N ALA A 331 3.13 25.32 -32.59
CA ALA A 331 2.50 25.64 -33.85
C ALA A 331 3.16 26.86 -34.50
N ILE A 332 3.23 26.87 -35.84
CA ILE A 332 3.97 27.88 -36.63
C ILE A 332 3.61 29.33 -36.24
N ASN A 333 2.33 29.59 -35.94
CA ASN A 333 1.82 30.93 -35.65
C ASN A 333 1.65 31.23 -34.16
N SER A 334 2.06 30.31 -33.28
CA SER A 334 1.94 30.52 -31.83
C SER A 334 2.74 31.76 -31.43
N PRO A 335 2.11 32.82 -30.89
CA PRO A 335 2.80 34.06 -30.55
C PRO A 335 3.72 33.89 -29.34
N VAL A 336 3.51 32.82 -28.55
CA VAL A 336 4.37 32.46 -27.43
C VAL A 336 4.83 31.01 -27.51
N GLY A 337 5.99 30.73 -26.91
CA GLY A 337 6.56 29.38 -26.84
C GLY A 337 5.80 28.45 -25.88
N PRO A 338 6.08 27.15 -25.96
CA PRO A 338 5.49 26.15 -25.07
C PRO A 338 5.90 26.34 -23.61
N ILE A 339 5.14 25.73 -22.71
CA ILE A 339 5.32 25.78 -21.26
C ILE A 339 4.99 24.41 -20.66
N ILE A 340 5.52 24.08 -19.50
CA ILE A 340 5.08 22.96 -18.66
C ILE A 340 5.28 23.32 -17.19
N ALA A 341 4.27 23.05 -16.36
CA ALA A 341 4.29 23.41 -14.95
C ALA A 341 4.63 22.23 -14.05
N ALA A 342 4.10 21.05 -14.34
CA ALA A 342 4.30 19.88 -13.49
C ALA A 342 4.10 18.58 -14.27
N GLY A 343 4.53 17.47 -13.67
CA GLY A 343 4.34 16.13 -14.21
C GLY A 343 4.27 15.06 -13.12
N GLU A 344 3.46 14.04 -13.37
CA GLU A 344 3.36 12.82 -12.57
C GLU A 344 3.58 11.59 -13.45
N LEU A 345 4.45 10.69 -12.99
CA LEU A 345 4.80 9.44 -13.64
C LEU A 345 4.63 8.31 -12.64
N PHE A 346 3.78 7.34 -12.99
CA PHE A 346 3.58 6.14 -12.20
C PHE A 346 3.84 4.89 -13.03
N GLN A 347 4.45 3.89 -12.41
CA GLN A 347 4.48 2.53 -12.95
C GLN A 347 3.17 1.82 -12.61
N LEU A 348 2.60 1.08 -13.58
CA LEU A 348 1.49 0.19 -13.32
C LEU A 348 2.02 -1.09 -12.68
N LEU A 349 1.71 -1.31 -11.40
CA LEU A 349 2.06 -2.51 -10.67
C LEU A 349 0.87 -3.48 -10.69
N PRO A 350 0.96 -4.63 -11.37
CA PRO A 350 -0.07 -5.65 -11.33
C PRO A 350 -0.24 -6.18 -9.90
N LEU A 351 -1.48 -6.26 -9.43
CA LEU A 351 -1.80 -6.82 -8.12
C LEU A 351 -1.62 -8.34 -8.17
N ALA A 352 -0.98 -8.91 -7.14
CA ALA A 352 -0.78 -10.36 -7.02
C ALA A 352 -2.09 -11.15 -6.77
N GLY A 353 -3.18 -10.43 -6.49
CA GLY A 353 -4.44 -10.99 -6.02
C GLY A 353 -4.60 -10.80 -4.52
N ILE A 354 -5.67 -11.38 -3.97
CA ILE A 354 -5.91 -11.47 -2.53
C ILE A 354 -6.42 -12.87 -2.21
N THR A 355 -6.09 -13.44 -1.06
CA THR A 355 -6.79 -14.65 -0.60
C THR A 355 -8.29 -14.38 -0.53
N LEU A 356 -9.10 -15.38 -0.88
CA LEU A 356 -10.55 -15.23 -0.83
C LEU A 356 -10.98 -14.68 0.53
N THR A 357 -11.70 -13.57 0.54
CA THR A 357 -12.10 -12.85 1.77
C THR A 357 -12.78 -13.76 2.80
N ARG A 358 -13.52 -14.78 2.36
CA ARG A 358 -14.12 -15.76 3.26
C ARG A 358 -13.07 -16.63 3.96
N ASP A 359 -12.06 -17.10 3.22
CA ASP A 359 -11.00 -17.94 3.78
C ASP A 359 -10.13 -17.10 4.74
N VAL A 360 -9.82 -15.83 4.39
CA VAL A 360 -9.15 -14.88 5.30
C VAL A 360 -9.92 -14.74 6.62
N ALA A 361 -11.23 -14.48 6.56
CA ALA A 361 -12.04 -14.33 7.77
C ALA A 361 -12.08 -15.59 8.65
N VAL A 362 -11.98 -16.78 8.05
CA VAL A 362 -11.90 -18.04 8.82
C VAL A 362 -10.54 -18.19 9.48
N MET A 363 -9.47 -17.79 8.79
CA MET A 363 -8.12 -17.83 9.35
C MET A 363 -7.93 -16.80 10.47
N GLU A 364 -8.58 -15.63 10.38
CA GLU A 364 -8.64 -14.66 11.47
C GLU A 364 -9.34 -15.25 12.71
N ASP A 365 -10.51 -15.87 12.54
CA ASP A 365 -11.25 -16.53 13.64
C ASP A 365 -10.46 -17.71 14.24
N LEU A 366 -9.76 -18.47 13.40
CA LEU A 366 -8.86 -19.53 13.83
C LEU A 366 -7.70 -19.01 14.66
N ARG A 367 -7.05 -17.92 14.21
CA ARG A 367 -5.98 -17.24 14.94
C ARG A 367 -6.48 -16.74 16.30
N GLU A 368 -7.65 -16.11 16.34
CA GLU A 368 -8.27 -15.61 17.59
C GLU A 368 -8.69 -16.75 18.54
N SER A 369 -8.95 -17.95 18.03
CA SER A 369 -9.31 -19.13 18.81
C SER A 369 -8.13 -19.88 19.41
N PHE A 370 -6.90 -19.55 19.00
CA PHE A 370 -5.68 -20.13 19.54
C PHE A 370 -5.08 -19.19 20.60
N ASP A 371 -4.70 -19.73 21.77
CA ASP A 371 -4.00 -18.91 22.76
C ASP A 371 -2.51 -18.71 22.39
N LYS A 372 -2.02 -19.51 21.43
CA LYS A 372 -0.65 -19.47 20.92
C LYS A 372 -0.62 -19.81 19.45
N GLU A 373 -0.88 -18.81 18.62
CA GLU A 373 -0.76 -18.86 17.16
C GLU A 373 0.70 -18.89 16.68
N PRO A 374 0.97 -19.37 15.46
CA PRO A 374 2.25 -19.16 14.80
C PRO A 374 2.51 -17.66 14.58
N ARG A 375 3.77 -17.25 14.74
CA ARG A 375 4.15 -15.82 14.81
C ARG A 375 3.90 -15.04 13.52
N ASP A 376 3.99 -15.71 12.38
CA ASP A 376 3.86 -15.13 11.05
C ASP A 376 2.40 -15.09 10.54
N TRP A 377 1.41 -15.43 11.38
CA TRP A 377 -0.03 -15.38 11.07
C TRP A 377 -0.59 -13.94 11.07
N HIS A 378 0.05 -13.08 10.29
CA HIS A 378 -0.32 -11.68 10.09
C HIS A 378 -0.25 -11.35 8.59
N GLY A 379 -1.10 -10.44 8.12
CA GLY A 379 -1.23 -10.12 6.69
C GLY A 379 -2.07 -11.13 5.90
N ASP A 380 -1.86 -11.24 4.57
CA ASP A 380 -2.57 -12.20 3.74
C ASP A 380 -2.07 -13.64 3.98
N PRO A 381 -2.94 -14.65 4.19
CA PRO A 381 -2.51 -16.00 4.56
C PRO A 381 -1.88 -16.79 3.41
N CYS A 382 -2.23 -16.52 2.15
CA CYS A 382 -1.68 -17.25 0.99
C CYS A 382 -0.64 -16.44 0.21
N LEU A 383 -0.66 -15.11 0.31
CA LEU A 383 0.10 -14.24 -0.56
C LEU A 383 1.20 -13.45 0.19
N PRO A 384 2.35 -13.23 -0.47
CA PRO A 384 2.76 -13.83 -1.75
C PRO A 384 3.00 -15.34 -1.57
N THR A 385 2.89 -16.12 -2.65
CA THR A 385 2.85 -17.60 -2.58
C THR A 385 4.09 -18.22 -1.93
N ASP A 386 5.24 -17.57 -2.05
CA ASP A 386 6.50 -17.98 -1.41
C ASP A 386 6.65 -17.52 0.05
N LYS A 387 5.64 -16.80 0.59
CA LYS A 387 5.56 -16.29 1.96
C LYS A 387 4.15 -16.46 2.54
N SER A 388 3.48 -17.57 2.21
CA SER A 388 2.24 -17.96 2.88
C SER A 388 2.48 -18.16 4.38
N TRP A 389 1.41 -18.11 5.17
CA TRP A 389 1.52 -18.38 6.60
C TRP A 389 2.07 -19.77 6.87
N THR A 390 2.83 -19.90 7.96
CA THR A 390 3.35 -21.18 8.43
C THR A 390 2.21 -22.20 8.52
N GLY A 391 2.42 -23.34 7.85
CA GLY A 391 1.46 -24.43 7.80
C GLY A 391 0.31 -24.26 6.80
N VAL A 392 0.24 -23.15 6.07
CA VAL A 392 -0.84 -22.87 5.11
C VAL A 392 -0.36 -23.12 3.68
N GLU A 393 -1.04 -24.01 2.96
CA GLU A 393 -0.89 -24.15 1.52
C GLU A 393 -2.17 -23.70 0.80
N CYS A 394 -1.99 -23.07 -0.35
CA CYS A 394 -3.08 -22.52 -1.12
C CYS A 394 -3.03 -22.94 -2.59
N SER A 395 -4.21 -22.95 -3.20
CA SER A 395 -4.36 -23.07 -4.65
C SER A 395 -3.72 -21.88 -5.38
N SER A 396 -3.31 -22.09 -6.63
CA SER A 396 -2.77 -21.05 -7.50
C SER A 396 -3.87 -20.14 -8.08
N GLY A 397 -3.48 -18.96 -8.54
CA GLY A 397 -4.36 -17.98 -9.19
C GLY A 397 -4.47 -16.66 -8.42
N THR A 398 -5.28 -15.73 -8.94
CA THR A 398 -5.42 -14.37 -8.40
C THR A 398 -6.35 -14.25 -7.18
N ASN A 399 -7.01 -15.35 -6.81
CA ASN A 399 -7.87 -15.42 -5.64
C ASN A 399 -7.67 -16.76 -4.93
N PRO A 400 -6.46 -16.99 -4.38
CA PRO A 400 -6.07 -18.28 -3.82
C PRO A 400 -7.04 -18.70 -2.70
N ARG A 401 -7.25 -20.01 -2.65
CA ARG A 401 -8.07 -20.70 -1.64
C ARG A 401 -7.17 -21.59 -0.81
N ILE A 402 -7.44 -21.68 0.49
CA ILE A 402 -6.68 -22.54 1.41
C ILE A 402 -7.05 -24.00 1.14
N THR A 403 -6.04 -24.79 0.83
CA THR A 403 -6.18 -26.22 0.45
C THR A 403 -5.57 -27.15 1.49
N SER A 404 -4.60 -26.68 2.26
CA SER A 404 -3.98 -27.45 3.35
C SER A 404 -3.73 -26.55 4.56
N LEU A 405 -3.97 -27.10 5.75
CA LEU A 405 -3.53 -26.53 7.01
C LEU A 405 -2.77 -27.61 7.80
N ASN A 406 -1.45 -27.46 7.90
CA ASN A 406 -0.57 -28.34 8.64
C ASN A 406 0.14 -27.58 9.76
N LEU A 407 -0.35 -27.77 10.97
CA LEU A 407 0.26 -27.27 12.21
C LEU A 407 0.62 -28.44 13.12
N THR A 408 1.02 -29.57 12.56
CA THR A 408 1.40 -30.74 13.35
C THR A 408 2.60 -30.40 14.24
N ASN A 409 2.50 -30.67 15.53
CA ASN A 409 3.59 -30.50 16.50
C ASN A 409 4.18 -29.07 16.57
N VAL A 410 3.34 -28.04 16.48
CA VAL A 410 3.77 -26.64 16.66
C VAL A 410 3.48 -26.10 18.07
N GLY A 411 2.82 -26.91 18.90
CA GLY A 411 2.50 -26.57 20.29
C GLY A 411 1.38 -25.54 20.44
N ILE A 412 0.43 -25.50 19.49
CA ILE A 412 -0.77 -24.67 19.59
C ILE A 412 -1.69 -25.15 20.72
N THR A 413 -2.33 -24.20 21.40
CA THR A 413 -3.35 -24.38 22.44
C THR A 413 -4.62 -23.63 22.03
N GLY A 414 -5.74 -23.87 22.73
CA GLY A 414 -7.03 -23.27 22.42
C GLY A 414 -8.01 -24.29 21.88
N SER A 415 -8.88 -23.90 20.94
CA SER A 415 -9.91 -24.78 20.36
C SER A 415 -10.09 -24.57 18.85
N LEU A 416 -10.75 -25.51 18.19
CA LEU A 416 -11.11 -25.38 16.77
C LEU A 416 -12.45 -24.66 16.63
N PRO A 417 -12.49 -23.45 16.03
CA PRO A 417 -13.74 -22.74 15.85
C PRO A 417 -14.63 -23.43 14.82
N PRO A 418 -15.98 -23.39 14.98
CA PRO A 418 -16.91 -23.94 13.99
C PRO A 418 -16.79 -23.36 12.58
N SER A 419 -16.24 -22.14 12.47
CA SER A 419 -16.02 -21.46 11.18
C SER A 419 -15.04 -22.19 10.26
N ILE A 420 -14.19 -23.09 10.78
CA ILE A 420 -13.24 -23.88 10.00
C ILE A 420 -13.94 -24.65 8.86
N SER A 421 -15.20 -25.03 9.08
CA SER A 421 -16.08 -25.69 8.09
C SER A 421 -16.33 -24.85 6.82
N ARG A 422 -16.04 -23.55 6.84
CA ARG A 422 -16.21 -22.62 5.71
C ARG A 422 -15.00 -22.60 4.76
N LEU A 423 -13.88 -23.25 5.11
CA LEU A 423 -12.74 -23.47 4.20
C LEU A 423 -13.07 -24.56 3.17
N THR A 424 -14.05 -24.33 2.30
CA THR A 424 -14.63 -25.37 1.43
C THR A 424 -13.66 -26.00 0.40
N ALA A 425 -12.48 -25.40 0.23
CA ALA A 425 -11.41 -25.93 -0.63
C ALA A 425 -10.39 -26.79 0.14
N LEU A 426 -10.50 -26.88 1.46
CA LEU A 426 -9.58 -27.60 2.33
C LEU A 426 -9.62 -29.10 2.03
N SER A 427 -8.48 -29.66 1.66
CA SER A 427 -8.26 -31.08 1.40
C SER A 427 -7.54 -31.76 2.57
N HIS A 428 -6.68 -31.03 3.27
CA HIS A 428 -5.85 -31.56 4.35
C HIS A 428 -5.96 -30.67 5.58
N LEU A 429 -6.35 -31.26 6.71
CA LEU A 429 -6.36 -30.60 8.02
C LEU A 429 -5.55 -31.45 9.00
N TRP A 430 -4.33 -31.01 9.28
CA TRP A 430 -3.38 -31.72 10.13
C TRP A 430 -2.97 -30.86 11.31
N LEU A 431 -3.53 -31.17 12.47
CA LEU A 431 -3.31 -30.46 13.73
C LEU A 431 -2.86 -31.43 14.84
N GLY A 432 -2.33 -32.58 14.46
CA GLY A 432 -1.89 -33.62 15.38
C GLY A 432 -0.73 -33.18 16.29
N SER A 433 -0.56 -33.84 17.43
CA SER A 433 0.52 -33.56 18.39
C SER A 433 0.53 -32.13 18.92
N ASN A 434 -0.63 -31.62 19.33
CA ASN A 434 -0.77 -30.29 19.92
C ASN A 434 -1.49 -30.36 21.27
N LYS A 435 -2.00 -29.22 21.76
CA LYS A 435 -2.73 -29.11 23.02
C LYS A 435 -4.12 -28.51 22.80
N LEU A 436 -4.74 -28.84 21.67
CA LEU A 436 -6.09 -28.38 21.34
C LEU A 436 -7.11 -29.04 22.27
N THR A 437 -8.05 -28.23 22.74
CA THR A 437 -9.14 -28.59 23.64
C THR A 437 -10.50 -28.32 22.97
N GLY A 438 -11.59 -28.63 23.67
CA GLY A 438 -12.94 -28.44 23.14
C GLY A 438 -13.39 -29.59 22.24
N GLU A 439 -14.51 -29.40 21.55
CA GLU A 439 -15.11 -30.42 20.69
C GLU A 439 -14.59 -30.32 19.24
N ILE A 440 -14.67 -31.43 18.50
CA ILE A 440 -14.47 -31.40 17.05
C ILE A 440 -15.72 -30.73 16.43
N PRO A 441 -15.60 -29.57 15.75
CA PRO A 441 -16.76 -28.89 15.18
C PRO A 441 -17.38 -29.69 14.02
N ASP A 442 -18.59 -29.31 13.61
CA ASP A 442 -19.19 -29.91 12.42
C ASP A 442 -18.40 -29.54 11.15
N LEU A 443 -17.81 -30.54 10.50
CA LEU A 443 -17.03 -30.40 9.28
C LEU A 443 -17.82 -30.73 8.01
N SER A 444 -19.15 -30.88 8.10
CA SER A 444 -20.04 -31.30 6.99
C SER A 444 -19.87 -30.51 5.70
N SER A 445 -19.45 -29.25 5.76
CA SER A 445 -19.25 -28.37 4.59
C SER A 445 -17.91 -28.56 3.86
N LEU A 446 -16.96 -29.31 4.44
CA LEU A 446 -15.63 -29.55 3.88
C LEU A 446 -15.66 -30.68 2.84
N GLN A 447 -16.42 -30.50 1.77
CA GLN A 447 -16.64 -31.53 0.72
C GLN A 447 -15.36 -31.98 0.00
N SER A 448 -14.28 -31.19 0.10
CA SER A 448 -12.98 -31.51 -0.48
C SER A 448 -12.06 -32.25 0.49
N LEU A 449 -12.40 -32.38 1.78
CA LEU A 449 -11.52 -32.92 2.81
C LEU A 449 -11.21 -34.39 2.54
N GLU A 450 -9.92 -34.69 2.44
CA GLU A 450 -9.38 -36.03 2.17
C GLU A 450 -8.78 -36.64 3.43
N THR A 451 -8.08 -35.84 4.24
CA THR A 451 -7.35 -36.31 5.42
C THR A 451 -7.55 -35.37 6.61
N LEU A 452 -7.91 -35.93 7.75
CA LEU A 452 -8.10 -35.24 9.02
C LEU A 452 -7.23 -35.87 10.11
N HIS A 453 -6.22 -35.14 10.58
CA HIS A 453 -5.33 -35.58 11.66
C HIS A 453 -5.49 -34.65 12.85
N LEU A 454 -6.08 -35.17 13.93
CA LEU A 454 -6.29 -34.47 15.20
C LEU A 454 -5.77 -35.30 16.38
N GLU A 455 -4.97 -36.34 16.13
CA GLU A 455 -4.38 -37.20 17.15
C GLU A 455 -3.48 -36.43 18.12
N ASP A 456 -3.22 -37.01 19.29
CA ASP A 456 -2.30 -36.47 20.28
C ASP A 456 -2.64 -35.03 20.67
N ASN A 457 -3.89 -34.83 21.08
CA ASN A 457 -4.44 -33.55 21.55
C ASN A 457 -5.27 -33.78 22.84
N GLN A 458 -6.07 -32.81 23.26
CA GLN A 458 -6.93 -32.86 24.44
C GLN A 458 -8.41 -32.66 24.06
N LEU A 459 -8.79 -33.02 22.82
CA LEU A 459 -10.14 -32.84 22.29
C LEU A 459 -11.13 -33.74 23.04
N GLN A 460 -12.33 -33.25 23.27
CA GLN A 460 -13.38 -33.92 24.03
C GLN A 460 -14.69 -33.99 23.23
N GLY A 461 -15.73 -34.57 23.84
CA GLY A 461 -17.05 -34.71 23.20
C GLY A 461 -17.11 -35.86 22.18
N PRO A 462 -18.19 -35.96 21.41
CA PRO A 462 -18.41 -37.04 20.46
C PRO A 462 -17.64 -36.83 19.14
N ILE A 463 -17.37 -37.92 18.43
CA ILE A 463 -16.92 -37.87 17.03
C ILE A 463 -18.11 -37.42 16.15
N PRO A 464 -18.02 -36.33 15.37
CA PRO A 464 -19.15 -35.85 14.57
C PRO A 464 -19.62 -36.87 13.52
N GLU A 465 -20.92 -37.16 13.48
CA GLU A 465 -21.52 -38.08 12.50
C GLU A 465 -21.33 -37.61 11.04
N SER A 466 -21.17 -36.29 10.85
CA SER A 466 -20.95 -35.66 9.56
C SER A 466 -19.66 -36.09 8.87
N LEU A 467 -18.63 -36.52 9.61
CA LEU A 467 -17.37 -37.01 9.02
C LEU A 467 -17.62 -38.19 8.06
N GLY A 468 -18.52 -39.10 8.41
CA GLY A 468 -18.87 -40.24 7.54
C GLY A 468 -19.51 -39.81 6.22
N LYS A 469 -20.15 -38.63 6.18
CA LYS A 469 -20.88 -38.08 5.03
C LYS A 469 -19.97 -37.33 4.04
N LEU A 470 -18.70 -37.05 4.39
CA LEU A 470 -17.77 -36.35 3.51
C LEU A 470 -17.33 -37.27 2.35
N PRO A 471 -17.51 -36.86 1.08
CA PRO A 471 -17.38 -37.77 -0.06
C PRO A 471 -15.94 -38.20 -0.34
N LYS A 472 -14.96 -37.32 -0.07
CA LYS A 472 -13.54 -37.57 -0.37
C LYS A 472 -12.70 -38.04 0.83
N LEU A 473 -13.30 -38.05 2.02
CA LEU A 473 -12.57 -38.36 3.25
C LEU A 473 -12.10 -39.82 3.22
N ARG A 474 -10.78 -40.00 3.27
CA ARG A 474 -10.11 -41.31 3.22
C ARG A 474 -9.25 -41.59 4.44
N GLU A 475 -8.88 -40.58 5.24
CA GLU A 475 -8.06 -40.76 6.43
C GLU A 475 -8.53 -39.90 7.60
N VAL A 476 -8.68 -40.52 8.77
CA VAL A 476 -9.11 -39.86 10.02
C VAL A 476 -8.32 -40.43 11.19
N PHE A 477 -7.45 -39.62 11.79
CA PHE A 477 -6.66 -39.98 12.97
C PHE A 477 -7.08 -39.11 14.16
N LEU A 478 -7.50 -39.76 15.23
CA LEU A 478 -8.09 -39.15 16.43
C LEU A 478 -7.54 -39.77 17.72
N GLN A 479 -6.64 -40.76 17.66
CA GLN A 479 -6.08 -41.40 18.84
C GLN A 479 -5.43 -40.40 19.81
N ASN A 480 -5.34 -40.75 21.08
CA ASN A 480 -4.73 -39.94 22.14
C ASN A 480 -5.40 -38.56 22.30
N ASN A 481 -6.70 -38.58 22.56
CA ASN A 481 -7.52 -37.42 22.93
C ASN A 481 -8.36 -37.76 24.18
N HIS A 482 -9.47 -37.05 24.43
CA HIS A 482 -10.46 -37.30 25.47
C HIS A 482 -11.89 -37.48 24.89
N LEU A 483 -11.98 -37.99 23.66
CA LEU A 483 -13.26 -38.17 22.96
C LEU A 483 -14.11 -39.24 23.64
N LYS A 484 -15.43 -39.04 23.63
CA LYS A 484 -16.41 -39.91 24.32
C LYS A 484 -17.51 -40.37 23.37
N GLY A 485 -18.26 -41.40 23.77
CA GLY A 485 -19.44 -41.88 23.04
C GLY A 485 -19.14 -43.09 22.15
N SER A 486 -19.61 -43.09 20.91
CA SER A 486 -19.44 -44.20 19.96
C SER A 486 -18.88 -43.72 18.62
N ILE A 487 -18.11 -44.55 17.93
CA ILE A 487 -17.71 -44.27 16.55
C ILE A 487 -18.98 -44.24 15.65
N PRO A 488 -19.26 -43.13 14.93
CA PRO A 488 -20.45 -43.04 14.09
C PRO A 488 -20.49 -44.17 13.05
N GLY A 489 -21.64 -44.83 12.91
CA GLY A 489 -21.81 -45.92 11.95
C GLY A 489 -21.54 -45.48 10.49
N SER A 490 -21.84 -44.22 10.18
CA SER A 490 -21.51 -43.60 8.88
C SER A 490 -20.01 -43.56 8.59
N LEU A 491 -19.18 -43.41 9.62
CA LEU A 491 -17.72 -43.36 9.51
C LEU A 491 -17.12 -44.78 9.57
N LYS A 492 -17.60 -45.61 10.50
CA LYS A 492 -17.17 -47.01 10.67
C LYS A 492 -17.41 -47.86 9.41
N ASN A 493 -18.53 -47.62 8.72
CA ASN A 493 -18.91 -48.36 7.53
C ASN A 493 -18.44 -47.71 6.22
N LYS A 494 -17.66 -46.63 6.28
CA LYS A 494 -17.18 -45.93 5.08
C LYS A 494 -16.13 -46.77 4.37
N ASN A 495 -16.39 -47.12 3.11
CA ASN A 495 -15.47 -47.96 2.34
C ASN A 495 -14.11 -47.27 2.13
N GLY A 496 -13.02 -47.99 2.37
CA GLY A 496 -11.65 -47.52 2.15
C GLY A 496 -11.14 -46.47 3.14
N ILE A 497 -11.85 -46.19 4.23
CA ILE A 497 -11.40 -45.25 5.26
C ILE A 497 -10.24 -45.83 6.08
N ASN A 498 -9.15 -45.09 6.20
CA ASN A 498 -8.11 -45.33 7.19
C ASN A 498 -8.47 -44.59 8.48
N LEU A 499 -9.04 -45.32 9.44
CA LEU A 499 -9.56 -44.76 10.69
C LEU A 499 -8.72 -45.21 11.89
N LYS A 500 -8.15 -44.26 12.63
CA LYS A 500 -7.45 -44.51 13.91
C LYS A 500 -8.09 -43.70 15.02
N VAL A 501 -8.62 -44.39 16.03
CA VAL A 501 -9.35 -43.75 17.15
C VAL A 501 -8.76 -44.15 18.51
N SER A 502 -8.12 -45.32 18.61
CA SER A 502 -7.46 -45.80 19.84
C SER A 502 -5.93 -45.78 19.67
N PRO A 503 -5.16 -45.62 20.76
CA PRO A 503 -5.56 -45.56 22.17
C PRO A 503 -6.04 -44.16 22.62
N GLY A 504 -6.31 -43.99 23.92
CA GLY A 504 -6.47 -42.68 24.57
C GLY A 504 -7.90 -42.11 24.66
N ASN A 505 -8.85 -42.58 23.84
CA ASN A 505 -10.24 -42.10 23.87
C ASN A 505 -11.18 -43.03 24.67
N GLU A 506 -12.27 -42.48 25.23
CA GLU A 506 -13.36 -43.20 25.91
C GLU A 506 -14.52 -43.50 24.93
N VAL A 507 -14.19 -44.05 23.77
CA VAL A 507 -15.15 -44.34 22.70
C VAL A 507 -15.40 -45.84 22.57
N SER A 508 -16.68 -46.17 22.50
CA SER A 508 -17.18 -47.52 22.19
C SER A 508 -17.17 -47.79 20.69
N SER A 509 -16.88 -49.04 20.33
CA SER A 509 -16.71 -49.53 18.97
C SER A 509 -18.00 -49.65 18.18
#